data_AF-A0AAU5P9Y4-F1
#
_entry.id   AF-A0AAU5P9Y4-F1
#
_cell.length_a   1.000
_cell.length_b   1.000
_cell.length_c   1.000
_cell.angle_alpha   90.00
_cell.angle_beta   90.00
_cell.angle_gamma   90.00
#
_symmetry.space_group_name_H-M   'P 1'
#
loop_
_entity.id
_entity.type
_entity.pdbx_description
1 polymer ?
#
loop_
_entity_poly.entity_id
_entity_poly.type
_entity_poly.pdbx_seq_one_letter_code
_entity_poly.pdbx_strand_id
1 'polypeptide(L)'
;MNVRRSAAVLATVVTVMAATPAVAAGPSPSPSTAIPDGLYGTADPTYDGVWRQSLALLAQDAAGVEPAGKAVTWLVGQQCADGAFAAFRADPAKACDAKVMVDTNSTAAAVQALANDGRGDAAVTKAVTWLKSIQNPDGGWGYSPGGASDANSTSVVIGALADAGVTVPNLHKDGKSPYDALRKLALPCDGGADAGAFAYQPDKKGRLAANADATAAAVLGLYGESLTGSSQDDADAPATCEKPGADPLQVADNGAAWLAHAMAKTGHLTTALPGAEPQPDYGNTADAIVALSSLGLHDQAAKPLHWLETHSKSWAAQAGPAAYAQLVFVATTAKGADVHDFGGQNLVTLLNATGPTPKAIDEPQTAGPSEKAASDDNDGSLNVAWTVGGILLLAAIVGAVLITRSRKHGRRQ
;
A
#
# COMPACT_ATOMS: atom_id res chain seq x y z
N MET A 1 -35.87 55.11 55.01
CA MET A 1 -34.44 54.81 55.28
C MET A 1 -33.72 54.64 53.96
N ASN A 2 -32.72 55.50 53.73
CA ASN A 2 -31.49 55.37 52.92
C ASN A 2 -31.63 54.92 51.45
N VAL A 3 -31.60 55.82 50.45
CA VAL A 3 -30.50 56.65 49.89
C VAL A 3 -29.93 56.05 48.60
N ARG A 4 -30.00 56.88 47.56
CA ARG A 4 -29.48 56.80 46.18
C ARG A 4 -28.01 56.35 46.09
N ARG A 5 -27.61 55.84 44.92
CA ARG A 5 -26.74 56.57 43.94
C ARG A 5 -26.42 55.76 42.68
N SER A 6 -26.57 56.44 41.56
CA SER A 6 -26.02 56.11 40.24
C SER A 6 -24.50 55.95 40.28
N ALA A 7 -23.96 55.06 39.45
CA ALA A 7 -22.56 55.10 39.02
C ALA A 7 -22.46 54.63 37.57
N ALA A 8 -21.74 55.42 36.78
CA ALA A 8 -21.51 55.27 35.36
C ALA A 8 -20.72 54.00 35.02
N VAL A 9 -21.07 53.36 33.91
CA VAL A 9 -20.22 52.34 33.28
C VAL A 9 -19.21 53.07 32.40
N LEU A 10 -17.95 53.06 32.83
CA LEU A 10 -16.82 53.47 32.00
C LEU A 10 -16.69 52.51 30.81
N ALA A 11 -16.63 53.07 29.61
CA ALA A 11 -16.15 52.38 28.43
C ALA A 11 -14.61 52.29 28.51
N THR A 12 -14.09 51.11 28.82
CA THR A 12 -12.67 50.77 28.62
C THR A 12 -12.54 50.08 27.27
N VAL A 13 -11.95 50.79 26.31
CA VAL A 13 -11.40 50.20 25.08
C VAL A 13 -10.23 49.31 25.51
N VAL A 14 -10.42 47.99 25.47
CA VAL A 14 -9.33 47.02 25.55
C VAL A 14 -8.91 46.71 24.13
N THR A 15 -7.73 47.19 23.76
CA THR A 15 -6.98 46.74 22.59
C THR A 15 -6.74 45.23 22.70
N VAL A 16 -7.37 44.46 21.82
CA VAL A 16 -7.06 43.03 21.64
C VAL A 16 -5.70 42.95 20.96
N MET A 17 -4.63 42.82 21.76
CA MET A 17 -3.40 42.22 21.25
C MET A 17 -3.73 40.77 20.92
N ALA A 18 -3.42 40.37 19.69
CA ALA A 18 -3.54 39.01 19.21
C ALA A 18 -2.70 38.09 20.11
N ALA A 19 -3.35 37.41 21.05
CA ALA A 19 -2.79 36.25 21.69
C ALA A 19 -2.77 35.14 20.64
N THR A 20 -1.58 34.83 20.14
CA THR A 20 -1.30 33.57 19.46
C THR A 20 -1.91 32.43 20.29
N PRO A 21 -2.83 31.62 19.74
CA PRO A 21 -3.33 30.49 20.50
C PRO A 21 -2.14 29.60 20.84
N ALA A 22 -1.93 29.37 22.14
CA ALA A 22 -1.00 28.37 22.62
C ALA A 22 -1.42 27.03 21.99
N VAL A 23 -0.60 26.55 21.06
CA VAL A 23 -0.71 25.19 20.52
C VAL A 23 -0.57 24.28 21.73
N ALA A 24 -1.67 23.62 22.13
CA ALA A 24 -1.60 22.55 23.08
C ALA A 24 -0.57 21.56 22.53
N ALA A 25 0.51 21.33 23.29
CA ALA A 25 1.51 20.33 22.93
C ALA A 25 0.77 19.04 22.57
N GLY A 26 1.00 18.54 21.36
CA GLY A 26 0.46 17.25 20.93
C GLY A 26 0.85 16.16 21.94
N PRO A 27 0.14 15.02 21.97
CA PRO A 27 0.51 13.91 22.83
C PRO A 27 2.00 13.62 22.67
N SER A 28 2.71 13.49 23.81
CA SER A 28 4.12 13.15 23.87
C SER A 28 4.43 11.97 22.93
N PRO A 29 5.62 11.94 22.29
CA PRO A 29 6.00 10.81 21.44
C PRO A 29 5.81 9.52 22.25
N SER A 30 4.99 8.62 21.72
CA SER A 30 4.88 7.26 22.23
C SER A 30 6.29 6.68 22.40
N PRO A 31 6.55 5.85 23.42
CA PRO A 31 7.85 5.21 23.56
C PRO A 31 8.21 4.55 22.23
N SER A 32 9.35 4.92 21.65
CA SER A 32 9.81 4.38 20.37
C SER A 32 9.90 2.87 20.51
N THR A 33 8.98 2.15 19.87
CA THR A 33 9.08 0.70 19.73
C THR A 33 10.46 0.39 19.17
N ALA A 34 11.24 -0.45 19.87
CA ALA A 34 12.55 -0.84 19.40
C ALA A 34 12.41 -1.49 18.00
N ILE A 35 13.10 -0.94 17.01
CA ILE A 35 13.06 -1.45 15.64
C ILE A 35 13.87 -2.75 15.61
N PRO A 36 13.27 -3.90 15.27
CA PRO A 36 14.00 -5.17 15.23
C PRO A 36 15.02 -5.20 14.08
N ASP A 37 16.20 -5.78 14.31
CA ASP A 37 17.32 -5.85 13.35
C ASP A 37 17.01 -6.52 11.99
N GLY A 38 15.89 -7.23 11.88
CA GLY A 38 15.43 -7.89 10.64
C GLY A 38 14.41 -7.08 9.83
N LEU A 39 13.91 -5.97 10.37
CA LEU A 39 12.84 -5.18 9.77
C LEU A 39 13.42 -4.06 8.89
N TYR A 40 12.87 -3.89 7.70
CA TYR A 40 13.15 -2.72 6.85
C TYR A 40 12.44 -1.47 7.40
N GLY A 41 13.16 -0.35 7.41
CA GLY A 41 12.70 0.97 7.84
C GLY A 41 12.81 1.22 9.34
N THR A 42 12.92 2.51 9.70
CA THR A 42 13.13 2.97 11.09
C THR A 42 11.87 3.58 11.73
N ALA A 43 10.80 3.76 10.97
CA ALA A 43 9.53 4.27 11.47
C ALA A 43 8.79 3.22 12.34
N ASP A 44 7.91 3.70 13.21
CA ASP A 44 7.08 2.85 14.08
C ASP A 44 6.32 1.79 13.27
N PRO A 45 6.58 0.48 13.49
CA PRO A 45 6.00 -0.58 12.68
C PRO A 45 4.60 -1.00 13.10
N THR A 46 4.02 -0.37 14.13
CA THR A 46 2.75 -0.80 14.76
C THR A 46 1.63 -1.08 13.76
N TYR A 47 1.59 -0.37 12.64
CA TYR A 47 0.50 -0.45 11.65
C TYR A 47 0.91 -1.02 10.29
N ASP A 48 2.21 -1.17 10.01
CA ASP A 48 2.70 -1.51 8.67
C ASP A 48 3.87 -2.50 8.65
N GLY A 49 4.34 -2.99 9.80
CA GLY A 49 5.57 -3.77 9.89
C GLY A 49 5.62 -4.99 8.95
N VAL A 50 4.59 -5.84 8.98
CA VAL A 50 4.50 -7.01 8.08
C VAL A 50 4.30 -6.59 6.63
N TRP A 51 3.47 -5.57 6.39
CA TRP A 51 3.21 -5.05 5.04
C TRP A 51 4.50 -4.54 4.39
N ARG A 52 5.17 -3.55 5.00
CA ARG A 52 6.40 -2.94 4.48
C ARG A 52 7.54 -3.94 4.35
N GLN A 53 7.63 -4.90 5.27
CA GLN A 53 8.61 -5.98 5.19
C GLN A 53 8.34 -6.83 3.95
N SER A 54 7.10 -7.27 3.77
CA SER A 54 6.72 -8.14 2.65
C SER A 54 6.99 -7.46 1.31
N LEU A 55 6.64 -6.18 1.18
CA LEU A 55 6.93 -5.38 -0.02
C LEU A 55 8.44 -5.27 -0.27
N ALA A 56 9.25 -5.05 0.77
CA ALA A 56 10.71 -4.99 0.62
C ALA A 56 11.29 -6.32 0.11
N LEU A 57 10.83 -7.48 0.63
CA LEU A 57 11.30 -8.79 0.16
C LEU A 57 10.84 -9.07 -1.27
N LEU A 58 9.59 -8.76 -1.60
CA LEU A 58 9.07 -8.87 -2.96
C LEU A 58 9.87 -8.02 -3.96
N ALA A 59 10.22 -6.79 -3.57
CA ALA A 59 11.01 -5.90 -4.43
C ALA A 59 12.45 -6.40 -4.61
N GLN A 60 13.04 -7.00 -3.57
CA GLN A 60 14.34 -7.66 -3.69
C GLN A 60 14.27 -8.83 -4.67
N ASP A 61 13.29 -9.71 -4.52
CA ASP A 61 13.12 -10.85 -5.42
C ASP A 61 12.89 -10.39 -6.87
N ALA A 62 12.01 -9.40 -7.09
CA ALA A 62 11.72 -8.84 -8.41
C ALA A 62 12.97 -8.21 -9.06
N ALA A 63 13.91 -7.70 -8.26
CA ALA A 63 15.18 -7.15 -8.72
C ALA A 63 16.33 -8.19 -8.75
N GLY A 64 16.06 -9.48 -8.53
CA GLY A 64 17.08 -10.54 -8.52
C GLY A 64 18.04 -10.49 -7.31
N VAL A 65 17.60 -9.92 -6.19
CA VAL A 65 18.38 -9.82 -4.95
C VAL A 65 17.86 -10.82 -3.92
N GLU A 66 18.73 -11.71 -3.41
CA GLU A 66 18.32 -12.64 -2.35
C GLU A 66 18.21 -11.91 -0.99
N PRO A 67 17.02 -11.85 -0.36
CA PRO A 67 16.83 -11.18 0.91
C PRO A 67 17.67 -11.75 2.05
N ALA A 68 17.97 -10.90 3.02
CA ALA A 68 18.69 -11.30 4.22
C ALA A 68 17.92 -12.40 4.99
N GLY A 69 18.60 -13.47 5.41
CA GLY A 69 17.95 -14.57 6.14
C GLY A 69 17.24 -14.12 7.43
N LYS A 70 17.79 -13.11 8.12
CA LYS A 70 17.17 -12.52 9.31
C LYS A 70 15.93 -11.68 9.00
N ALA A 71 15.81 -11.12 7.79
CA ALA A 71 14.62 -10.42 7.33
C ALA A 71 13.47 -11.40 7.06
N VAL A 72 13.76 -12.52 6.39
CA VAL A 72 12.80 -13.62 6.19
C VAL A 72 12.39 -14.22 7.53
N THR A 73 13.36 -14.50 8.41
CA THR A 73 13.10 -15.04 9.76
C THR A 73 12.21 -14.11 10.59
N TRP A 74 12.45 -12.79 10.49
CA TRP A 74 11.62 -11.80 11.17
C TRP A 74 10.19 -11.86 10.66
N LEU A 75 9.98 -11.90 9.34
CA LEU A 75 8.64 -11.98 8.74
C LEU A 75 7.92 -13.23 9.20
N VAL A 76 8.52 -14.42 9.02
CA VAL A 76 7.94 -15.70 9.46
C VAL A 76 7.58 -15.68 10.95
N GLY A 77 8.42 -15.07 11.80
CA GLY A 77 8.18 -14.95 13.23
C GLY A 77 6.89 -14.18 13.57
N GLN A 78 6.44 -13.27 12.72
CA GLN A 78 5.21 -12.50 12.95
C GLN A 78 3.94 -13.37 12.88
N GLN A 79 3.99 -14.55 12.27
CA GLN A 79 2.82 -15.41 12.10
C GLN A 79 2.23 -15.88 13.44
N CYS A 80 0.90 -15.82 13.53
CA CYS A 80 0.11 -16.42 14.61
C CYS A 80 -0.09 -17.93 14.40
N ALA A 81 -0.47 -18.64 15.46
CA ALA A 81 -0.62 -20.10 15.42
C ALA A 81 -1.72 -20.59 14.44
N ASP A 82 -2.73 -19.75 14.19
CA ASP A 82 -3.82 -19.99 13.24
C ASP A 82 -3.42 -19.73 11.77
N GLY A 83 -2.22 -19.21 11.53
CA GLY A 83 -1.67 -18.90 10.21
C GLY A 83 -1.76 -17.44 9.80
N ALA A 84 -2.52 -16.62 10.53
CA ALA A 84 -2.68 -15.21 10.22
C ALA A 84 -1.44 -14.40 10.58
N PHE A 85 -1.28 -13.23 9.98
CA PHE A 85 -0.30 -12.23 10.38
C PHE A 85 -1.01 -10.99 10.93
N ALA A 86 -0.50 -10.49 12.04
CA ALA A 86 -0.81 -9.14 12.51
C ALA A 86 0.06 -8.12 11.77
N ALA A 87 -0.38 -6.85 11.72
CA ALA A 87 0.44 -5.78 11.16
C ALA A 87 1.84 -5.71 11.81
N PHE A 88 1.92 -5.96 13.13
CA PHE A 88 3.19 -6.07 13.86
C PHE A 88 3.00 -6.72 15.24
N ARG A 89 3.97 -7.54 15.65
CA ARG A 89 4.12 -8.12 16.98
C ARG A 89 5.50 -7.78 17.53
N ALA A 90 5.53 -6.96 18.58
CA ALA A 90 6.76 -6.57 19.27
C ALA A 90 7.47 -7.74 19.97
N ASP A 91 6.71 -8.75 20.40
CA ASP A 91 7.24 -9.95 21.06
C ASP A 91 6.63 -11.21 20.43
N PRO A 92 7.22 -11.71 19.32
CA PRO A 92 6.72 -12.88 18.62
C PRO A 92 6.77 -14.19 19.43
N ALA A 93 7.51 -14.23 20.55
CA ALA A 93 7.54 -15.40 21.42
C ALA A 93 6.25 -15.53 22.24
N LYS A 94 5.50 -14.44 22.45
CA LYS A 94 4.17 -14.48 23.07
C LYS A 94 3.14 -14.94 22.04
N ALA A 95 2.39 -15.99 22.38
CA ALA A 95 1.29 -16.47 21.55
C ALA A 95 0.29 -15.34 21.24
N CYS A 96 -0.28 -15.35 20.03
CA CYS A 96 -1.36 -14.43 19.68
C CYS A 96 -2.59 -14.75 20.53
N ASP A 97 -3.07 -13.76 21.28
CA ASP A 97 -4.33 -13.82 22.01
C ASP A 97 -5.42 -13.07 21.25
N ALA A 98 -6.64 -13.06 21.78
CA ALA A 98 -7.78 -12.39 21.15
C ALA A 98 -7.64 -10.85 21.03
N LYS A 99 -6.59 -10.24 21.59
CA LYS A 99 -6.30 -8.80 21.45
C LYS A 99 -5.35 -8.51 20.31
N VAL A 100 -4.61 -9.51 19.83
CA VAL A 100 -3.76 -9.36 18.65
C VAL A 100 -4.66 -9.25 17.43
N MET A 101 -4.70 -8.06 16.85
CA MET A 101 -5.46 -7.80 15.64
C MET A 101 -4.68 -8.32 14.44
N VAL A 102 -5.25 -9.30 13.77
CA VAL A 102 -4.74 -9.84 12.49
C VAL A 102 -5.58 -9.29 11.34
N ASP A 103 -4.97 -9.19 10.16
CA ASP A 103 -5.61 -8.63 8.98
C ASP A 103 -5.25 -9.41 7.71
N THR A 104 -6.12 -9.30 6.71
CA THR A 104 -6.01 -10.06 5.46
C THR A 104 -4.86 -9.55 4.59
N ASN A 105 -4.59 -8.25 4.61
CA ASN A 105 -3.57 -7.62 3.76
C ASN A 105 -2.15 -8.00 4.21
N SER A 106 -1.84 -7.89 5.50
CA SER A 106 -0.57 -8.32 6.08
C SER A 106 -0.35 -9.81 5.86
N THR A 107 -1.39 -10.62 6.04
CA THR A 107 -1.33 -12.07 5.80
C THR A 107 -1.06 -12.40 4.33
N ALA A 108 -1.76 -11.73 3.42
CA ALA A 108 -1.63 -11.96 1.98
C ALA A 108 -0.28 -11.47 1.44
N ALA A 109 0.17 -10.27 1.83
CA ALA A 109 1.49 -9.78 1.45
C ALA A 109 2.61 -10.70 1.95
N ALA A 110 2.50 -11.20 3.20
CA ALA A 110 3.46 -12.17 3.73
C ALA A 110 3.45 -13.50 2.95
N VAL A 111 2.29 -13.96 2.48
CA VAL A 111 2.20 -15.14 1.60
C VAL A 111 2.95 -14.89 0.30
N GLN A 112 2.68 -13.77 -0.40
CA GLN A 112 3.35 -13.45 -1.66
C GLN A 112 4.88 -13.39 -1.49
N ALA A 113 5.35 -12.71 -0.45
CA ALA A 113 6.79 -12.60 -0.15
C ALA A 113 7.46 -13.94 0.21
N LEU A 114 6.73 -14.86 0.85
CA LEU A 114 7.28 -16.14 1.34
C LEU A 114 7.07 -17.31 0.37
N ALA A 115 6.18 -17.18 -0.61
CA ALA A 115 5.94 -18.19 -1.63
C ALA A 115 7.15 -18.35 -2.57
N ASN A 116 7.89 -17.26 -2.79
CA ASN A 116 9.12 -17.26 -3.59
C ASN A 116 10.21 -18.15 -2.96
N ASP A 117 10.74 -19.05 -3.79
CA ASP A 117 11.86 -19.96 -3.49
C ASP A 117 11.67 -20.89 -2.28
N GLY A 118 10.43 -21.17 -1.89
CA GLY A 118 10.09 -22.11 -0.82
C GLY A 118 10.56 -21.69 0.59
N ARG A 119 10.95 -20.42 0.76
CA ARG A 119 11.55 -19.89 2.00
C ARG A 119 10.59 -19.89 3.20
N GLY A 120 9.29 -20.12 2.97
CA GLY A 120 8.27 -20.13 4.01
C GLY A 120 7.14 -21.13 3.81
N ASP A 121 7.34 -22.26 3.14
CA ASP A 121 6.27 -23.22 2.76
C ASP A 121 5.25 -23.54 3.88
N ALA A 122 5.75 -23.80 5.08
CA ALA A 122 4.89 -24.10 6.23
C ALA A 122 4.07 -22.88 6.68
N ALA A 123 4.66 -21.68 6.62
CA ALA A 123 3.98 -20.44 6.93
C ALA A 123 2.94 -20.10 5.86
N VAL A 124 3.31 -20.20 4.58
CA VAL A 124 2.43 -20.01 3.42
C VAL A 124 1.23 -20.93 3.51
N THR A 125 1.44 -22.23 3.75
CA THR A 125 0.36 -23.23 3.85
C THR A 125 -0.67 -22.86 4.94
N LYS A 126 -0.19 -22.43 6.11
CA LYS A 126 -1.08 -22.01 7.21
C LYS A 126 -1.84 -20.73 6.88
N ALA A 127 -1.15 -19.73 6.32
CA ALA A 127 -1.75 -18.45 5.95
C ALA A 127 -2.82 -18.63 4.85
N VAL A 128 -2.54 -19.43 3.82
CA VAL A 128 -3.51 -19.79 2.77
C VAL A 128 -4.72 -20.51 3.35
N THR A 129 -4.50 -21.43 4.29
CA THR A 129 -5.59 -22.12 5.00
C THR A 129 -6.46 -21.12 5.78
N TRP A 130 -5.83 -20.18 6.48
CA TRP A 130 -6.53 -19.13 7.20
C TRP A 130 -7.34 -18.21 6.28
N LEU A 131 -6.73 -17.70 5.20
CA LEU A 131 -7.39 -16.83 4.21
C LEU A 131 -8.63 -17.51 3.61
N LYS A 132 -8.53 -18.79 3.24
CA LYS A 132 -9.68 -19.57 2.74
C LYS A 132 -10.78 -19.73 3.79
N SER A 133 -10.42 -19.87 5.07
CA SER A 133 -11.39 -20.08 6.15
C SER A 133 -12.26 -18.86 6.44
N ILE A 134 -11.74 -17.65 6.19
CA ILE A 134 -12.40 -16.37 6.48
C ILE A 134 -13.04 -15.70 5.24
N GLN A 135 -13.06 -16.37 4.09
CA GLN A 135 -13.69 -15.85 2.88
C GLN A 135 -15.18 -15.55 3.13
N ASN A 136 -15.62 -14.36 2.72
CA ASN A 136 -17.00 -13.90 2.91
C ASN A 136 -17.97 -14.59 1.94
N PRO A 137 -19.29 -14.65 2.26
CA PRO A 137 -20.32 -15.24 1.39
C PRO A 137 -20.43 -14.63 -0.01
N ASP A 138 -19.94 -13.41 -0.22
CA ASP A 138 -19.89 -12.78 -1.54
C ASP A 138 -18.65 -13.16 -2.37
N GLY A 139 -17.77 -14.00 -1.81
CA GLY A 139 -16.55 -14.49 -2.43
C GLY A 139 -15.31 -13.66 -2.10
N GLY A 140 -15.46 -12.48 -1.49
CA GLY A 140 -14.35 -11.56 -1.23
C GLY A 140 -13.80 -11.59 0.20
N TRP A 141 -12.96 -10.61 0.49
CA TRP A 141 -12.39 -10.36 1.82
C TRP A 141 -12.45 -8.87 2.15
N GLY A 142 -12.69 -8.58 3.43
CA GLY A 142 -12.42 -7.25 4.00
C GLY A 142 -11.04 -7.22 4.63
N TYR A 143 -10.53 -6.02 4.91
CA TYR A 143 -9.27 -5.83 5.64
C TYR A 143 -9.20 -6.64 6.96
N SER A 144 -10.24 -6.54 7.79
CA SER A 144 -10.36 -7.38 9.00
C SER A 144 -11.25 -8.60 8.74
N PRO A 145 -10.94 -9.77 9.36
CA PRO A 145 -11.76 -10.97 9.24
C PRO A 145 -13.23 -10.70 9.62
N GLY A 146 -14.15 -11.12 8.75
CA GLY A 146 -15.60 -10.89 8.91
C GLY A 146 -16.07 -9.44 8.63
N GLY A 147 -15.16 -8.54 8.23
CA GLY A 147 -15.51 -7.24 7.68
C GLY A 147 -16.14 -7.36 6.28
N ALA A 148 -16.81 -6.29 5.83
CA ALA A 148 -17.35 -6.24 4.47
C ALA A 148 -16.22 -6.37 3.43
N SER A 149 -16.47 -7.07 2.34
CA SER A 149 -15.50 -7.24 1.27
C SER A 149 -15.17 -5.89 0.61
N ASP A 150 -13.88 -5.65 0.34
CA ASP A 150 -13.38 -4.50 -0.39
C ASP A 150 -12.46 -4.91 -1.55
N ALA A 151 -12.31 -4.01 -2.52
CA ALA A 151 -11.56 -4.28 -3.74
C ALA A 151 -10.08 -4.55 -3.44
N ASN A 152 -9.47 -3.75 -2.59
CA ASN A 152 -8.04 -3.83 -2.28
C ASN A 152 -7.70 -5.15 -1.58
N SER A 153 -8.36 -5.44 -0.47
CA SER A 153 -8.10 -6.65 0.33
C SER A 153 -8.41 -7.91 -0.47
N THR A 154 -9.51 -7.91 -1.24
CA THR A 154 -9.84 -9.04 -2.11
C THR A 154 -8.76 -9.28 -3.16
N SER A 155 -8.22 -8.22 -3.78
CA SER A 155 -7.21 -8.33 -4.83
C SER A 155 -5.87 -8.83 -4.31
N VAL A 156 -5.40 -8.31 -3.16
CA VAL A 156 -4.15 -8.78 -2.55
C VAL A 156 -4.26 -10.25 -2.11
N VAL A 157 -5.42 -10.66 -1.60
CA VAL A 157 -5.68 -12.07 -1.27
C VAL A 157 -5.72 -12.95 -2.51
N ILE A 158 -6.28 -12.48 -3.63
CA ILE A 158 -6.23 -13.21 -4.89
C ILE A 158 -4.78 -13.47 -5.32
N GLY A 159 -3.93 -12.43 -5.37
CA GLY A 159 -2.52 -12.59 -5.72
C GLY A 159 -1.78 -13.56 -4.79
N ALA A 160 -2.03 -13.46 -3.48
CA ALA A 160 -1.45 -14.39 -2.50
C ALA A 160 -1.86 -15.85 -2.72
N LEU A 161 -3.13 -16.09 -3.08
CA LEU A 161 -3.62 -17.42 -3.38
C LEU A 161 -3.04 -17.94 -4.71
N ALA A 162 -2.92 -17.09 -5.72
CA ALA A 162 -2.30 -17.43 -7.00
C ALA A 162 -0.83 -17.83 -6.84
N ASP A 163 -0.04 -17.02 -6.13
CA ASP A 163 1.38 -17.29 -5.83
C ASP A 163 1.56 -18.59 -5.04
N ALA A 164 0.60 -18.93 -4.19
CA ALA A 164 0.58 -20.21 -3.47
C ALA A 164 0.04 -21.39 -4.30
N GLY A 165 -0.13 -21.24 -5.61
CA GLY A 165 -0.57 -22.29 -6.54
C GLY A 165 -2.05 -22.65 -6.42
N VAL A 166 -2.88 -21.80 -5.79
CA VAL A 166 -4.32 -22.01 -5.73
C VAL A 166 -4.96 -21.52 -7.03
N THR A 167 -5.73 -22.38 -7.70
CA THR A 167 -6.58 -21.95 -8.82
C THR A 167 -7.73 -21.09 -8.32
N VAL A 168 -7.50 -19.78 -8.22
CA VAL A 168 -8.44 -18.77 -7.70
C VAL A 168 -9.84 -18.84 -8.33
N PRO A 169 -10.01 -19.00 -9.67
CA PRO A 169 -11.34 -19.14 -10.25
C PRO A 169 -12.18 -20.29 -9.69
N ASN A 170 -11.54 -21.33 -9.14
CA ASN A 170 -12.22 -22.49 -8.57
C ASN A 170 -12.56 -22.32 -7.08
N LEU A 171 -12.05 -21.27 -6.42
CA LEU A 171 -12.35 -20.99 -5.02
C LEU A 171 -13.73 -20.34 -4.92
N HIS A 172 -14.62 -20.98 -4.16
CA HIS A 172 -15.99 -20.49 -3.99
C HIS A 172 -16.43 -20.51 -2.53
N LYS A 173 -17.15 -19.46 -2.14
CA LYS A 173 -17.94 -19.39 -0.90
C LYS A 173 -19.38 -19.11 -1.28
N ASP A 174 -20.30 -19.97 -0.84
CA ASP A 174 -21.73 -19.86 -1.15
C ASP A 174 -22.03 -19.67 -2.65
N GLY A 175 -21.23 -20.32 -3.51
CA GLY A 175 -21.34 -20.26 -4.97
C GLY A 175 -20.80 -18.98 -5.60
N LYS A 176 -20.03 -18.16 -4.87
CA LYS A 176 -19.39 -16.93 -5.34
C LYS A 176 -17.88 -17.02 -5.31
N SER A 177 -17.26 -16.60 -6.40
CA SER A 177 -15.81 -16.53 -6.55
C SER A 177 -15.25 -15.19 -6.05
N PRO A 178 -13.94 -15.07 -5.81
CA PRO A 178 -13.28 -13.78 -5.58
C PRO A 178 -13.56 -12.74 -6.66
N TYR A 179 -13.66 -13.17 -7.92
CA TYR A 179 -13.94 -12.29 -9.05
C TYR A 179 -15.38 -11.77 -9.05
N ASP A 180 -16.35 -12.55 -8.53
CA ASP A 180 -17.71 -12.04 -8.33
C ASP A 180 -17.75 -10.89 -7.32
N ALA A 181 -16.94 -10.96 -6.27
CA ALA A 181 -16.83 -9.90 -5.28
C ALA A 181 -16.26 -8.62 -5.89
N LEU A 182 -15.16 -8.72 -6.65
CA LEU A 182 -14.57 -7.57 -7.36
C LEU A 182 -15.54 -6.98 -8.40
N ARG A 183 -16.17 -7.81 -9.21
CA ARG A 183 -17.14 -7.36 -10.23
C ARG A 183 -18.32 -6.59 -9.62
N LYS A 184 -18.74 -6.92 -8.40
CA LYS A 184 -19.79 -6.20 -7.68
C LYS A 184 -19.37 -4.78 -7.26
N LEU A 185 -18.07 -4.52 -7.19
CA LEU A 185 -17.48 -3.22 -6.84
C LEU A 185 -17.11 -2.37 -8.06
N ALA A 186 -17.23 -2.92 -9.27
CA ALA A 186 -17.03 -2.19 -10.52
C ALA A 186 -18.18 -1.22 -10.80
N LEU A 187 -17.84 0.01 -11.21
CA LEU A 187 -18.79 1.03 -11.64
C LEU A 187 -19.26 0.73 -13.07
N PRO A 188 -20.55 0.98 -13.38
CA PRO A 188 -21.11 0.67 -14.69
C PRO A 188 -20.54 1.59 -15.78
N CYS A 189 -20.45 1.07 -17.02
CA CYS A 189 -19.86 1.80 -18.14
C CYS A 189 -20.69 3.00 -18.65
N ASP A 190 -21.92 3.18 -18.18
CA ASP A 190 -22.75 4.37 -18.44
C ASP A 190 -22.57 5.47 -17.37
N GLY A 191 -21.63 5.29 -16.44
CA GLY A 191 -21.32 6.21 -15.33
C GLY A 191 -20.54 7.48 -15.69
N GLY A 192 -20.36 7.80 -16.98
CA GLY A 192 -19.63 8.99 -17.43
C GLY A 192 -18.13 8.90 -17.12
N ALA A 193 -17.57 9.90 -16.44
CA ALA A 193 -16.13 9.98 -16.16
C ALA A 193 -15.61 8.88 -15.22
N ASP A 194 -16.51 8.25 -14.45
CA ASP A 194 -16.21 7.19 -13.49
C ASP A 194 -16.52 5.78 -14.04
N ALA A 195 -16.87 5.69 -15.32
CA ALA A 195 -17.19 4.43 -15.99
C ALA A 195 -16.01 3.44 -15.91
N GLY A 196 -16.27 2.23 -15.44
CA GLY A 196 -15.27 1.15 -15.38
C GLY A 196 -14.36 1.16 -14.16
N ALA A 197 -14.31 2.26 -13.39
CA ALA A 197 -13.55 2.32 -12.15
C ALA A 197 -14.07 1.30 -11.12
N PHE A 198 -13.30 1.04 -10.07
CA PHE A 198 -13.75 0.27 -8.92
C PHE A 198 -13.93 1.17 -7.71
N ALA A 199 -14.92 0.83 -6.89
CA ALA A 199 -15.04 1.38 -5.55
C ALA A 199 -14.24 0.55 -4.55
N TYR A 200 -13.71 1.20 -3.52
CA TYR A 200 -13.19 0.51 -2.34
C TYR A 200 -14.28 -0.38 -1.73
N GLN A 201 -15.41 0.24 -1.35
CA GLN A 201 -16.61 -0.40 -0.81
C GLN A 201 -17.84 0.45 -1.16
N PRO A 202 -19.05 -0.14 -1.15
CA PRO A 202 -20.28 0.64 -1.20
C PRO A 202 -20.45 1.51 0.06
N ASP A 203 -21.03 2.70 -0.11
CA ASP A 203 -21.47 3.52 1.02
C ASP A 203 -22.65 2.88 1.77
N LYS A 204 -23.11 3.52 2.85
CA LYS A 204 -24.26 3.02 3.65
C LYS A 204 -25.57 2.87 2.86
N LYS A 205 -25.68 3.47 1.68
CA LYS A 205 -26.83 3.38 0.77
C LYS A 205 -26.58 2.41 -0.40
N GLY A 206 -25.44 1.71 -0.41
CA GLY A 206 -25.08 0.81 -1.50
C GLY A 206 -24.46 1.51 -2.71
N ARG A 207 -24.13 2.80 -2.62
CA ARG A 207 -23.57 3.55 -3.77
C ARG A 207 -22.07 3.32 -3.87
N LEU A 208 -21.61 3.10 -5.09
CA LEU A 208 -20.20 2.98 -5.45
C LEU A 208 -19.66 4.36 -5.84
N ALA A 209 -18.39 4.61 -5.53
CA ALA A 209 -17.66 5.80 -5.93
C ALA A 209 -16.30 5.37 -6.46
N ALA A 210 -15.88 5.93 -7.59
CA ALA A 210 -14.58 5.61 -8.19
C ALA A 210 -13.45 5.87 -7.18
N ASN A 211 -12.54 4.92 -7.09
CA ASN A 211 -11.38 4.99 -6.23
C ASN A 211 -10.17 4.42 -6.98
N ALA A 212 -9.12 5.22 -7.11
CA ALA A 212 -8.00 4.87 -7.97
C ALA A 212 -7.15 3.70 -7.45
N ASP A 213 -6.90 3.68 -6.14
CA ASP A 213 -6.22 2.59 -5.44
C ASP A 213 -7.00 1.26 -5.62
N ALA A 214 -8.31 1.29 -5.32
CA ALA A 214 -9.20 0.15 -5.52
C ALA A 214 -9.24 -0.32 -6.98
N THR A 215 -9.15 0.61 -7.94
CA THR A 215 -9.14 0.29 -9.37
C THR A 215 -7.85 -0.39 -9.76
N ALA A 216 -6.68 0.14 -9.36
CA ALA A 216 -5.39 -0.49 -9.63
C ALA A 216 -5.30 -1.89 -9.01
N ALA A 217 -5.71 -2.05 -7.76
CA ALA A 217 -5.74 -3.34 -7.09
C ALA A 217 -6.67 -4.33 -7.80
N ALA A 218 -7.91 -3.92 -8.13
CA ALA A 218 -8.88 -4.80 -8.79
C ALA A 218 -8.47 -5.24 -10.19
N VAL A 219 -7.75 -4.38 -10.94
CA VAL A 219 -7.18 -4.75 -12.25
C VAL A 219 -6.22 -5.92 -12.10
N LEU A 220 -5.21 -5.80 -11.22
CA LEU A 220 -4.28 -6.89 -10.94
C LEU A 220 -5.01 -8.13 -10.40
N GLY A 221 -5.90 -7.93 -9.43
CA GLY A 221 -6.65 -9.01 -8.79
C GLY A 221 -7.48 -9.83 -9.77
N LEU A 222 -8.16 -9.21 -10.74
CA LEU A 222 -8.96 -9.92 -11.74
C LEU A 222 -8.11 -10.69 -12.76
N TYR A 223 -6.89 -10.23 -13.03
CA TYR A 223 -5.90 -10.98 -13.81
C TYR A 223 -5.19 -12.08 -12.99
N GLY A 224 -5.41 -12.13 -11.67
CA GLY A 224 -4.75 -13.07 -10.79
C GLY A 224 -3.28 -12.72 -10.51
N GLU A 225 -2.90 -11.47 -10.75
CA GLU A 225 -1.55 -10.96 -10.55
C GLU A 225 -1.23 -10.73 -9.07
N SER A 226 0.05 -10.81 -8.74
CA SER A 226 0.59 -10.45 -7.42
C SER A 226 0.73 -8.92 -7.28
N LEU A 227 1.15 -8.46 -6.11
CA LEU A 227 1.47 -7.04 -5.86
C LEU A 227 2.59 -6.51 -6.75
N THR A 228 3.51 -7.38 -7.19
CA THR A 228 4.62 -6.96 -8.06
C THR A 228 4.17 -6.75 -9.50
N GLY A 229 3.04 -7.33 -9.89
CA GLY A 229 2.65 -7.47 -11.28
C GLY A 229 3.65 -8.32 -12.08
N SER A 230 3.49 -8.30 -13.40
CA SER A 230 4.34 -9.00 -14.34
C SER A 230 4.65 -8.11 -15.54
N SER A 231 5.84 -8.22 -16.13
CA SER A 231 6.12 -7.53 -17.39
C SER A 231 5.47 -8.28 -18.54
N GLN A 232 4.82 -7.55 -19.45
CA GLN A 232 4.14 -8.10 -20.62
C GLN A 232 4.63 -7.45 -21.92
N ASP A 233 4.41 -8.12 -23.04
CA ASP A 233 4.54 -7.51 -24.36
C ASP A 233 3.48 -6.40 -24.56
N ASP A 234 3.70 -5.52 -25.55
CA ASP A 234 2.76 -4.44 -25.86
C ASP A 234 1.38 -5.01 -26.24
N ALA A 235 0.33 -4.43 -25.67
CA ALA A 235 -1.06 -4.76 -25.97
C ALA A 235 -1.84 -3.52 -26.43
N ASP A 236 -2.87 -3.73 -27.24
CA ASP A 236 -3.78 -2.67 -27.65
C ASP A 236 -4.65 -2.23 -26.47
N ALA A 237 -4.69 -0.92 -26.22
CA ALA A 237 -5.54 -0.38 -25.16
C ALA A 237 -7.03 -0.52 -25.50
N PRO A 238 -7.89 -0.85 -24.51
CA PRO A 238 -9.33 -0.82 -24.70
C PRO A 238 -9.78 0.59 -25.06
N ALA A 239 -10.49 0.75 -26.17
CA ALA A 239 -10.88 2.07 -26.65
C ALA A 239 -11.91 2.77 -25.75
N THR A 240 -12.78 2.00 -25.09
CA THR A 240 -13.87 2.48 -24.22
C THR A 240 -14.29 1.42 -23.20
N CYS A 241 -14.92 1.84 -22.11
CA CYS A 241 -15.55 0.92 -21.17
C CYS A 241 -16.67 0.12 -21.86
N GLU A 242 -16.56 -1.20 -21.86
CA GLU A 242 -17.55 -2.11 -22.44
C GLU A 242 -18.41 -2.75 -21.35
N LYS A 243 -19.72 -2.92 -21.60
CA LYS A 243 -20.63 -3.51 -20.60
C LYS A 243 -20.12 -4.91 -20.21
N PRO A 244 -19.66 -5.10 -18.96
CA PRO A 244 -19.10 -6.38 -18.58
C PRO A 244 -20.22 -7.42 -18.49
N GLY A 245 -20.02 -8.55 -19.16
CA GLY A 245 -20.81 -9.76 -18.98
C GLY A 245 -20.41 -10.51 -17.70
N ALA A 246 -20.25 -11.82 -17.81
CA ALA A 246 -19.69 -12.66 -16.75
C ALA A 246 -18.15 -12.73 -16.78
N ASP A 247 -17.50 -12.10 -17.77
CA ASP A 247 -16.06 -12.16 -17.97
C ASP A 247 -15.33 -11.23 -16.99
N PRO A 248 -14.51 -11.75 -16.07
CA PRO A 248 -13.75 -10.94 -15.13
C PRO A 248 -12.67 -10.09 -15.80
N LEU A 249 -12.07 -10.55 -16.91
CA LEU A 249 -10.98 -9.83 -17.56
C LEU A 249 -11.47 -8.56 -18.25
N GLN A 250 -12.64 -8.63 -18.91
CA GLN A 250 -13.28 -7.43 -19.47
C GLN A 250 -13.59 -6.37 -18.39
N VAL A 251 -13.93 -6.79 -17.16
CA VAL A 251 -14.17 -5.85 -16.04
C VAL A 251 -12.85 -5.18 -15.63
N ALA A 252 -11.75 -5.93 -15.63
CA ALA A 252 -10.42 -5.40 -15.35
C ALA A 252 -9.98 -4.40 -16.44
N ASP A 253 -10.16 -4.74 -17.72
CA ASP A 253 -9.83 -3.88 -18.84
C ASP A 253 -10.55 -2.53 -18.78
N ASN A 254 -11.80 -2.52 -18.31
CA ASN A 254 -12.55 -1.29 -18.05
C ASN A 254 -11.89 -0.43 -16.95
N GLY A 255 -11.41 -1.06 -15.88
CA GLY A 255 -10.67 -0.38 -14.80
C GLY A 255 -9.34 0.18 -15.30
N ALA A 256 -8.62 -0.58 -16.12
CA ALA A 256 -7.37 -0.16 -16.75
C ALA A 256 -7.58 1.05 -17.69
N ALA A 257 -8.63 1.02 -18.52
CA ALA A 257 -9.00 2.15 -19.37
C ALA A 257 -9.32 3.40 -18.54
N TRP A 258 -9.99 3.24 -17.39
CA TRP A 258 -10.25 4.34 -16.47
C TRP A 258 -8.96 4.91 -15.86
N LEU A 259 -8.03 4.07 -15.41
CA LEU A 259 -6.72 4.51 -14.86
C LEU A 259 -5.91 5.30 -15.90
N ALA A 260 -5.85 4.78 -17.12
CA ALA A 260 -5.19 5.45 -18.25
C ALA A 260 -5.80 6.85 -18.48
N HIS A 261 -7.13 6.94 -18.50
CA HIS A 261 -7.82 8.23 -18.65
C HIS A 261 -7.55 9.18 -17.48
N ALA A 262 -7.62 8.70 -16.24
CA ALA A 262 -7.45 9.49 -15.02
C ALA A 262 -6.06 10.15 -14.95
N MET A 263 -5.02 9.47 -15.45
CA MET A 263 -3.65 9.99 -15.45
C MET A 263 -3.24 10.68 -16.76
N ALA A 264 -4.00 10.55 -17.85
CA ALA A 264 -3.60 11.05 -19.17
C ALA A 264 -3.22 12.54 -19.19
N LYS A 265 -3.92 13.38 -18.41
CA LYS A 265 -3.67 14.83 -18.36
C LYS A 265 -2.45 15.19 -17.52
N THR A 266 -2.34 14.67 -16.31
CA THR A 266 -1.36 15.08 -15.29
C THR A 266 -0.13 14.18 -15.22
N GLY A 267 -0.23 12.94 -15.69
CA GLY A 267 0.79 11.91 -15.47
C GLY A 267 0.76 11.34 -14.05
N HIS A 268 -0.27 11.62 -13.25
CA HIS A 268 -0.37 11.07 -11.90
C HIS A 268 -1.81 11.06 -11.42
N LEU A 269 -2.08 10.17 -10.48
CA LEU A 269 -3.31 10.21 -9.68
C LEU A 269 -3.22 11.31 -8.64
N THR A 270 -4.38 11.78 -8.17
CA THR A 270 -4.47 12.88 -7.21
C THR A 270 -5.23 12.41 -5.98
N THR A 271 -4.63 12.57 -4.80
CA THR A 271 -5.34 12.37 -3.54
C THR A 271 -6.19 13.60 -3.26
N ALA A 272 -7.50 13.40 -3.04
CA ALA A 272 -8.42 14.46 -2.64
C ALA A 272 -9.02 14.15 -1.27
N LEU A 273 -8.27 14.47 -0.20
CA LEU A 273 -8.77 14.34 1.17
C LEU A 273 -9.76 15.48 1.49
N PRO A 274 -10.92 15.20 2.10
CA PRO A 274 -11.86 16.24 2.48
C PRO A 274 -11.22 17.33 3.34
N GLY A 275 -11.25 18.57 2.84
CA GLY A 275 -10.67 19.73 3.54
C GLY A 275 -9.18 19.96 3.32
N ALA A 276 -8.52 19.16 2.48
CA ALA A 276 -7.15 19.41 2.02
C ALA A 276 -7.14 19.81 0.54
N GLU A 277 -6.10 20.54 0.13
CA GLU A 277 -5.86 20.77 -1.28
C GLU A 277 -5.51 19.44 -1.98
N PRO A 278 -6.00 19.20 -3.21
CA PRO A 278 -5.61 18.02 -3.96
C PRO A 278 -4.09 17.99 -4.18
N GLN A 279 -3.46 16.84 -3.92
CA GLN A 279 -2.02 16.65 -4.10
C GLN A 279 -1.74 15.40 -4.95
N PRO A 280 -0.59 15.34 -5.65
CA PRO A 280 -0.19 14.14 -6.36
C PRO A 280 -0.07 12.94 -5.41
N ASP A 281 -0.57 11.79 -5.87
CA ASP A 281 -0.55 10.53 -5.14
C ASP A 281 0.50 9.59 -5.72
N TYR A 282 1.70 9.59 -5.15
CA TYR A 282 2.83 8.82 -5.68
C TYR A 282 2.62 7.31 -5.59
N GLY A 283 2.12 6.82 -4.45
CA GLY A 283 1.90 5.39 -4.20
C GLY A 283 0.84 4.83 -5.15
N ASN A 284 -0.32 5.47 -5.21
CA ASN A 284 -1.39 5.00 -6.11
C ASN A 284 -0.99 5.16 -7.58
N THR A 285 -0.20 6.18 -7.93
CA THR A 285 0.34 6.31 -9.29
C THR A 285 1.28 5.15 -9.62
N ALA A 286 2.13 4.72 -8.68
CA ALA A 286 2.99 3.55 -8.86
C ALA A 286 2.16 2.27 -9.05
N ASP A 287 1.18 2.02 -8.19
CA ASP A 287 0.31 0.83 -8.28
C ASP A 287 -0.50 0.83 -9.60
N ALA A 288 -0.95 1.99 -10.06
CA ALA A 288 -1.63 2.13 -11.35
C ALA A 288 -0.71 1.84 -12.54
N ILE A 289 0.57 2.22 -12.48
CA ILE A 289 1.55 1.89 -13.52
C ILE A 289 1.81 0.38 -13.55
N VAL A 290 1.97 -0.26 -12.38
CA VAL A 290 2.14 -1.72 -12.29
C VAL A 290 0.91 -2.42 -12.91
N ALA A 291 -0.30 -1.98 -12.58
CA ALA A 291 -1.53 -2.51 -13.15
C ALA A 291 -1.58 -2.36 -14.68
N LEU A 292 -1.31 -1.17 -15.22
CA LEU A 292 -1.32 -0.94 -16.67
C LEU A 292 -0.24 -1.77 -17.39
N SER A 293 0.97 -1.79 -16.83
CA SER A 293 2.12 -2.50 -17.43
C SER A 293 1.94 -4.02 -17.41
N SER A 294 1.25 -4.55 -16.39
CA SER A 294 0.89 -5.98 -16.30
C SER A 294 -0.17 -6.41 -17.30
N LEU A 295 -0.80 -5.46 -17.99
CA LEU A 295 -1.72 -5.69 -19.10
C LEU A 295 -1.09 -5.34 -20.46
N GLY A 296 0.20 -4.98 -20.49
CA GLY A 296 0.88 -4.55 -21.73
C GLY A 296 0.54 -3.12 -22.18
N LEU A 297 -0.12 -2.32 -21.35
CA LEU A 297 -0.56 -0.95 -21.68
C LEU A 297 0.55 0.09 -21.44
N HIS A 298 1.72 -0.19 -22.02
CA HIS A 298 2.96 0.57 -21.79
C HIS A 298 2.87 2.01 -22.29
N ASP A 299 2.15 2.26 -23.40
CA ASP A 299 1.94 3.62 -23.92
C ASP A 299 1.16 4.50 -22.94
N GLN A 300 0.17 3.93 -22.26
CA GLN A 300 -0.66 4.60 -21.25
C GLN A 300 0.13 4.80 -19.95
N ALA A 301 1.03 3.86 -19.62
CA ALA A 301 1.91 3.93 -18.46
C ALA A 301 3.11 4.89 -18.66
N ALA A 302 3.52 5.18 -19.90
CA ALA A 302 4.75 5.92 -20.19
C ALA A 302 4.78 7.33 -19.59
N LYS A 303 3.69 8.09 -19.70
CA LYS A 303 3.62 9.45 -19.13
C LYS A 303 3.63 9.42 -17.59
N PRO A 304 2.84 8.56 -16.92
CA PRO A 304 2.95 8.39 -15.48
C PRO A 304 4.29 7.89 -14.98
N LEU A 305 4.92 6.97 -15.70
CA LEU A 305 6.28 6.49 -15.41
C LEU A 305 7.26 7.68 -15.39
N HIS A 306 7.29 8.47 -16.47
CA HIS A 306 8.16 9.63 -16.56
C HIS A 306 7.93 10.65 -15.44
N TRP A 307 6.66 10.81 -15.02
CA TRP A 307 6.33 11.67 -13.89
C TRP A 307 6.92 11.12 -12.58
N LEU A 308 6.83 9.82 -12.29
CA LEU A 308 7.44 9.22 -11.10
C LEU A 308 8.96 9.31 -11.13
N GLU A 309 9.62 9.04 -12.25
CA GLU A 309 11.08 9.17 -12.40
C GLU A 309 11.55 10.58 -12.02
N THR A 310 10.75 11.60 -12.38
CA THR A 310 11.10 13.00 -12.15
C THR A 310 10.80 13.49 -10.73
N HIS A 311 9.75 12.97 -10.07
CA HIS A 311 9.19 13.59 -8.85
C HIS A 311 9.26 12.71 -7.60
N SER A 312 9.48 11.39 -7.72
CA SER A 312 9.30 10.45 -6.60
C SER A 312 10.43 10.44 -5.57
N LYS A 313 11.62 10.98 -5.89
CA LYS A 313 12.82 10.89 -5.05
C LYS A 313 12.60 11.31 -3.60
N SER A 314 12.06 12.51 -3.38
CA SER A 314 11.83 13.04 -2.04
C SER A 314 10.73 12.28 -1.30
N TRP A 315 9.69 11.87 -2.03
CA TRP A 315 8.60 11.06 -1.47
C TRP A 315 9.11 9.70 -0.99
N ALA A 316 9.86 8.97 -1.81
CA ALA A 316 10.36 7.64 -1.47
C ALA A 316 11.34 7.70 -0.29
N ALA A 317 12.24 8.69 -0.27
CA ALA A 317 13.16 8.90 0.86
C ALA A 317 12.42 9.19 2.18
N GLN A 318 11.29 9.90 2.12
CA GLN A 318 10.48 10.22 3.29
C GLN A 318 9.58 9.05 3.72
N ALA A 319 8.97 8.36 2.76
CA ALA A 319 8.00 7.29 3.00
C ALA A 319 8.67 5.95 3.35
N GLY A 320 9.93 5.76 2.93
CA GLY A 320 10.77 4.64 3.36
C GLY A 320 10.61 3.36 2.52
N PRO A 321 10.80 2.18 3.11
CA PRO A 321 11.01 0.93 2.36
C PRO A 321 9.85 0.53 1.46
N ALA A 322 8.60 0.69 1.90
CA ALA A 322 7.44 0.36 1.08
C ALA A 322 7.35 1.22 -0.18
N ALA A 323 7.70 2.50 -0.09
CA ALA A 323 7.71 3.40 -1.24
C ALA A 323 8.82 3.04 -2.24
N TYR A 324 10.03 2.71 -1.74
CA TYR A 324 11.08 2.18 -2.61
C TYR A 324 10.66 0.86 -3.28
N ALA A 325 10.01 -0.04 -2.55
CA ALA A 325 9.50 -1.29 -3.11
C ALA A 325 8.48 -1.06 -4.22
N GLN A 326 7.52 -0.14 -4.04
CA GLN A 326 6.56 0.24 -5.10
C GLN A 326 7.27 0.78 -6.35
N LEU A 327 8.30 1.61 -6.18
CA LEU A 327 9.09 2.08 -7.34
C LEU A 327 9.86 0.94 -8.02
N VAL A 328 10.33 -0.06 -7.27
CA VAL A 328 10.96 -1.26 -7.85
C VAL A 328 9.93 -2.09 -8.63
N PHE A 329 8.70 -2.23 -8.14
CA PHE A 329 7.62 -2.91 -8.89
C PHE A 329 7.33 -2.18 -10.21
N VAL A 330 7.26 -0.84 -10.19
CA VAL A 330 7.16 -0.04 -11.41
C VAL A 330 8.34 -0.31 -12.34
N ALA A 331 9.57 -0.25 -11.83
CA ALA A 331 10.78 -0.38 -12.63
C ALA A 331 11.02 -1.79 -13.20
N THR A 332 10.40 -2.82 -12.63
CA THR A 332 10.48 -4.21 -13.11
C THR A 332 9.35 -4.58 -14.06
N THR A 333 8.25 -3.83 -14.08
CA THR A 333 7.08 -4.11 -14.94
C THR A 333 6.97 -3.16 -16.13
N ALA A 334 7.23 -1.87 -15.93
CA ALA A 334 7.01 -0.84 -16.94
C ALA A 334 8.14 -0.82 -17.99
N LYS A 335 7.75 -0.83 -19.27
CA LYS A 335 8.69 -0.78 -20.39
C LYS A 335 9.54 0.49 -20.36
N GLY A 336 10.86 0.29 -20.41
CA GLY A 336 11.84 1.38 -20.46
C GLY A 336 12.29 1.92 -19.10
N ALA A 337 11.73 1.42 -18.00
CA ALA A 337 12.24 1.71 -16.66
C ALA A 337 13.44 0.82 -16.29
N ASP A 338 14.28 1.30 -15.37
CA ASP A 338 15.44 0.56 -14.86
C ASP A 338 15.52 0.69 -13.33
N VAL A 339 15.60 -0.45 -12.63
CA VAL A 339 15.73 -0.50 -11.16
C VAL A 339 17.04 0.12 -10.64
N HIS A 340 18.06 0.21 -11.49
CA HIS A 340 19.36 0.78 -11.18
C HIS A 340 19.52 2.24 -11.64
N ASP A 341 18.60 2.73 -12.48
CA ASP A 341 18.55 4.13 -12.95
C ASP A 341 17.11 4.64 -13.11
N PHE A 342 16.39 4.77 -11.99
CA PHE A 342 15.03 5.30 -11.97
C PHE A 342 15.05 6.83 -11.73
N GLY A 343 15.13 7.58 -12.82
CA GLY A 343 15.30 9.04 -12.74
C GLY A 343 16.60 9.45 -12.04
N GLY A 344 17.70 8.73 -12.29
CA GLY A 344 19.00 8.95 -11.64
C GLY A 344 19.12 8.32 -10.25
N GLN A 345 18.22 7.40 -9.88
CA GLN A 345 18.22 6.71 -8.59
C GLN A 345 18.41 5.20 -8.76
N ASN A 346 19.36 4.62 -8.03
CA ASN A 346 19.46 3.18 -7.89
C ASN A 346 18.51 2.71 -6.79
N LEU A 347 17.30 2.28 -7.16
CA LEU A 347 16.24 1.91 -6.23
C LEU A 347 16.61 0.70 -5.37
N VAL A 348 17.29 -0.28 -5.97
CA VAL A 348 17.78 -1.48 -5.26
C VAL A 348 18.71 -1.09 -4.10
N THR A 349 19.68 -0.22 -4.38
CA THR A 349 20.61 0.28 -3.36
C THR A 349 19.88 1.05 -2.28
N LEU A 350 18.94 1.92 -2.66
CA LEU A 350 18.18 2.73 -1.71
C LEU A 350 17.28 1.88 -0.82
N LEU A 351 16.57 0.89 -1.36
CA LEU A 351 15.77 -0.05 -0.58
C LEU A 351 16.65 -0.86 0.38
N ASN A 352 17.74 -1.44 -0.11
CA ASN A 352 18.65 -2.26 0.69
C ASN A 352 19.28 -1.48 1.84
N ALA A 353 19.54 -0.18 1.66
CA ALA A 353 20.05 0.69 2.71
C ALA A 353 19.06 0.93 3.86
N THR A 354 17.77 0.62 3.68
CA THR A 354 16.75 0.78 4.74
C THR A 354 16.63 -0.41 5.69
N GLY A 355 17.38 -1.49 5.46
CA GLY A 355 17.25 -2.71 6.23
C GLY A 355 18.52 -3.54 6.27
N PRO A 356 18.40 -4.84 6.58
CA PRO A 356 19.56 -5.70 6.71
C PRO A 356 20.21 -6.04 5.37
N THR A 357 21.54 -6.17 5.38
CA THR A 357 22.32 -6.52 4.19
C THR A 357 21.81 -7.84 3.57
N PRO A 358 21.44 -7.85 2.27
CA PRO A 358 21.00 -9.04 1.55
C PRO A 358 22.12 -10.07 1.40
N LYS A 359 21.78 -11.33 1.08
CA LYS A 359 22.76 -12.43 1.05
C LYS A 359 23.64 -12.44 -0.20
N ALA A 360 23.13 -11.97 -1.34
CA ALA A 360 23.89 -11.73 -2.56
C ALA A 360 23.05 -10.85 -3.52
N ILE A 361 23.74 -10.12 -4.39
CA ILE A 361 23.18 -9.64 -5.66
C ILE A 361 23.74 -10.61 -6.69
N ASP A 362 22.91 -11.34 -7.42
CA ASP A 362 23.41 -12.02 -8.61
C ASP A 362 23.76 -10.91 -9.61
N GLU A 363 25.05 -10.57 -9.72
CA GLU A 363 25.50 -9.67 -10.77
C GLU A 363 25.13 -10.27 -12.13
N PRO A 364 24.51 -9.50 -13.05
CA PRO A 364 24.44 -9.91 -14.44
C PRO A 364 25.85 -10.23 -14.92
N GLN A 365 26.05 -11.39 -15.55
CA GLN A 365 27.33 -11.77 -16.15
C GLN A 365 27.71 -10.74 -17.23
N THR A 366 28.43 -9.70 -16.82
CA THR A 366 29.13 -8.81 -17.72
C THR A 366 30.51 -9.40 -17.98
N ALA A 367 30.93 -9.34 -19.26
CA ALA A 367 32.16 -9.92 -19.75
C ALA A 367 33.39 -9.46 -18.94
N GLY A 368 34.36 -10.38 -18.78
CA GLY A 368 35.48 -10.32 -17.84
C GLY A 368 36.44 -9.11 -17.93
N PRO A 369 37.46 -9.11 -17.05
CA PRO A 369 38.08 -7.90 -16.54
C PRO A 369 39.10 -7.28 -17.50
N SER A 370 39.05 -5.95 -17.64
CA SER A 370 40.20 -5.14 -18.04
C SER A 370 40.88 -4.56 -16.79
N GLU A 371 42.13 -4.96 -16.55
CA GLU A 371 42.96 -4.48 -15.44
C GLU A 371 43.33 -2.99 -15.54
N LYS A 372 43.15 -2.31 -14.39
CA LYS A 372 43.97 -1.27 -13.72
C LYS A 372 44.30 0.06 -14.41
N ALA A 373 43.95 1.13 -13.69
CA ALA A 373 44.97 2.05 -13.16
C ALA A 373 44.54 2.57 -11.78
N ALA A 374 45.50 2.59 -10.85
CA ALA A 374 45.36 3.12 -9.50
C ALA A 374 45.65 4.62 -9.47
N SER A 375 44.96 5.36 -8.60
CA SER A 375 45.51 6.57 -7.97
C SER A 375 44.77 6.85 -6.65
N ASP A 376 45.58 7.00 -5.59
CA ASP A 376 45.23 7.52 -4.28
C ASP A 376 44.59 8.93 -4.37
N ASP A 377 43.64 9.25 -3.49
CA ASP A 377 43.88 10.20 -2.39
C ASP A 377 42.63 10.49 -1.54
N ASN A 378 42.95 10.94 -0.33
CA ASN A 378 42.18 11.14 0.89
C ASN A 378 40.95 12.07 0.89
N ASP A 379 40.21 11.92 2.00
CA ASP A 379 39.45 12.90 2.77
C ASP A 379 38.04 13.32 2.32
N GLY A 380 37.11 13.23 3.28
CA GLY A 380 35.82 13.91 3.18
C GLY A 380 34.71 13.35 4.08
N SER A 381 34.96 13.21 5.38
CA SER A 381 33.88 13.01 6.36
C SER A 381 32.84 14.14 6.25
N LEU A 382 31.58 13.81 5.97
CA LEU A 382 30.48 14.76 6.05
C LEU A 382 29.41 14.25 7.03
N ASN A 383 29.50 14.79 8.25
CA ASN A 383 28.40 14.84 9.20
C ASN A 383 27.30 15.73 8.62
N VAL A 384 26.10 15.19 8.39
CA VAL A 384 24.89 15.98 8.15
C VAL A 384 23.93 15.72 9.31
N ALA A 385 23.81 16.74 10.16
CA ALA A 385 22.88 16.78 11.27
C ALA A 385 21.45 17.06 10.77
N TRP A 386 20.51 16.42 11.46
CA TRP A 386 19.07 16.39 11.22
C TRP A 386 18.35 17.73 11.40
N THR A 387 17.36 17.97 10.55
CA THR A 387 16.11 18.66 10.90
C THR A 387 15.02 18.32 9.87
N VAL A 388 14.12 17.37 10.21
CA VAL A 388 12.84 17.19 9.51
C VAL A 388 11.75 17.10 10.56
N GLY A 389 10.91 18.13 10.61
CA GLY A 389 9.71 18.20 11.43
C GLY A 389 8.47 17.97 10.56
N GLY A 390 7.80 16.84 10.83
CA GLY A 390 6.35 16.65 10.81
C GLY A 390 5.57 16.96 9.51
N ILE A 391 5.00 15.92 8.91
CA ILE A 391 3.55 15.73 8.66
C ILE A 391 3.37 14.26 8.23
N LEU A 392 2.83 13.44 9.13
CA LEU A 392 2.18 12.15 8.84
C LEU A 392 1.05 11.97 9.86
N LEU A 393 -0.17 11.84 9.34
CA LEU A 393 -1.34 11.16 9.92
C LEU A 393 -2.58 11.83 9.34
N LEU A 394 -3.24 11.23 8.35
CA LEU A 394 -4.69 11.32 8.16
C LEU A 394 -5.21 10.34 7.08
N ALA A 395 -4.99 9.04 7.29
CA ALA A 395 -5.76 8.00 6.57
C ALA A 395 -6.38 6.92 7.47
N ALA A 396 -6.16 6.93 8.80
CA ALA A 396 -6.67 5.89 9.71
C ALA A 396 -7.62 6.36 10.83
N ILE A 397 -8.22 7.56 10.75
CA ILE A 397 -9.09 8.11 11.84
C ILE A 397 -10.60 8.10 11.52
N VAL A 398 -11.03 7.83 10.29
CA VAL A 398 -12.48 7.83 10.00
C VAL A 398 -13.22 6.58 10.50
N GLY A 399 -12.51 5.47 10.78
CA GLY A 399 -13.12 4.23 11.30
C GLY A 399 -13.36 4.17 12.81
N ALA A 400 -12.50 4.80 13.63
CA ALA A 400 -12.52 4.59 15.08
C ALA A 400 -13.47 5.51 15.87
N VAL A 401 -13.84 6.67 15.30
CA VAL A 401 -14.69 7.67 16.01
C VAL A 401 -16.19 7.32 15.93
N LEU A 402 -16.61 6.45 15.02
CA LEU A 402 -18.02 6.05 14.90
C LEU A 402 -18.41 4.83 15.77
N ILE A 403 -17.46 4.03 16.24
CA ILE A 403 -17.73 2.83 17.04
C ILE A 403 -17.86 3.15 18.55
N THR A 404 -17.21 4.21 19.03
CA THR A 404 -17.31 4.61 20.44
C THR A 404 -18.60 5.36 20.78
N ARG A 405 -19.28 5.96 19.79
CA ARG A 405 -20.57 6.65 20.00
C ARG A 405 -21.78 5.71 19.98
N SER A 406 -21.73 4.56 19.30
CA SER A 406 -22.84 3.59 19.29
C SER A 406 -22.94 2.77 20.58
N ARG A 407 -21.81 2.54 21.27
CA ARG A 407 -21.78 1.77 22.54
C ARG A 407 -22.29 2.54 23.77
N LYS A 408 -22.44 3.87 23.71
CA LYS A 408 -22.94 4.69 24.83
C LYS A 408 -24.47 4.89 24.85
N HIS A 409 -25.20 4.54 23.80
CA HIS A 409 -26.66 4.70 23.74
C HIS A 409 -27.47 3.40 23.84
N GLY A 410 -26.82 2.23 23.97
CA GLY A 410 -27.49 0.93 24.14
C GLY A 410 -27.77 0.49 25.59
N ARG A 411 -27.56 1.36 26.59
CA ARG A 411 -27.89 1.10 28.01
C ARG A 411 -28.71 2.24 28.58
N ARG A 412 -29.96 2.35 28.11
CA ARG A 412 -31.12 2.96 28.79
C ARG A 412 -32.28 2.94 27.80
N GLN A 413 -33.01 1.83 27.78
CA GLN A 413 -34.47 1.73 27.93
C GLN A 413 -34.85 0.26 27.88
#